data_AF-S8AJ32-F1
#
_entry.id   AF-S8AJ32-F1
#
_cell.length_a   1.000
_cell.length_b   1.000
_cell.length_c   1.000
_cell.angle_alpha   90.00
_cell.angle_beta   90.00
_cell.angle_gamma   90.00
#
_symmetry.space_group_name_H-M   'P 1'
#
loop_
_entity.id
_entity.type
_entity.pdbx_description
1 polymer ?
#
loop_
_entity_poly.entity_id
_entity_poly.type
_entity_poly.pdbx_seq_one_letter_code
_entity_poly.pdbx_strand_id
1 'polypeptide(L)'
;MKFSLTLSALAASTAVTALYIPEPAVRQRLYTVELAPGETQQVTEDQKWELLAQGKHFIDITDYQHIDSRRVAVAKVAFPADITQQGAVKPLLTKLSADNMNKNLQKYTSFNNRYYKSATGKEASEWLLSQVHGIISGAGGNSTRVAASVDPFPHSWLQSSIIATIPGKSSKTIIVGAHLDSINLRNPTFGRAPGADDNGSGSMTILETFKALLSDPTVASGQAPNTIEFQWYAGEEAGLLGSQAIFAQYKKDGRDVKAMLNQDMTGFVKGTLEAGQKEVLGVVTDNVDKNLTAFIKKVIAAYCAIPAIDTRCGYACSDHASANRNGYPSAFVIESAMEYSSELIHGTTDTIDTVNFEHMVEHAKMALGFVYELGFAQGL
;
A
#
# COMPACT_ATOMS: atom_id res chain seq x y z
N MET A 1 52.51 52.46 69.68
CA MET A 1 52.07 52.37 68.28
C MET A 1 51.67 50.92 67.99
N LYS A 2 50.37 50.74 67.69
CA LYS A 2 49.67 49.70 66.93
C LYS A 2 50.18 48.23 66.96
N PHE A 3 49.33 47.40 67.57
CA PHE A 3 49.23 45.95 67.41
C PHE A 3 48.92 45.54 65.96
N SER A 4 49.45 44.39 65.52
CA SER A 4 48.80 43.58 64.48
C SER A 4 49.07 42.10 64.75
N LEU A 5 47.99 41.37 65.01
CA LEU A 5 47.88 39.91 65.09
C LEU A 5 47.22 39.40 63.80
N THR A 6 47.17 38.08 63.64
CA THR A 6 46.33 37.26 62.72
C THR A 6 46.95 36.95 61.34
N LEU A 7 46.79 35.76 60.75
CA LEU A 7 46.32 34.42 61.15
C LEU A 7 46.63 33.52 59.94
N SER A 8 47.33 32.40 60.12
CA SER A 8 47.55 31.43 59.03
C SER A 8 46.30 30.59 58.83
N ALA A 9 45.58 30.82 57.72
CA ALA A 9 44.41 30.01 57.36
C ALA A 9 44.82 28.79 56.53
N LEU A 10 44.56 27.60 57.08
CA LEU A 10 44.66 26.31 56.40
C LEU A 10 43.39 26.13 55.55
N ALA A 11 43.51 26.10 54.23
CA ALA A 11 42.39 25.80 53.34
C ALA A 11 42.24 24.28 53.21
N ALA A 12 41.21 23.71 53.85
CA ALA A 12 40.80 22.34 53.65
C ALA A 12 39.98 22.25 52.35
N SER A 13 40.51 21.57 51.32
CA SER A 13 39.76 21.24 50.12
C SER A 13 38.86 20.03 50.39
N THR A 14 37.55 20.25 50.51
CA THR A 14 36.57 19.16 50.48
C THR A 14 36.37 18.72 49.03
N ALA A 15 36.87 17.54 48.69
CA ALA A 15 36.53 16.88 47.43
C ALA A 15 35.06 16.47 47.49
N VAL A 16 34.20 17.18 46.76
CA VAL A 16 32.83 16.72 46.49
C VAL A 16 32.94 15.63 45.43
N THR A 17 32.94 14.37 45.84
CA THR A 17 32.66 13.26 44.93
C THR A 17 31.23 13.40 44.43
N ALA A 18 31.06 13.92 43.22
CA ALA A 18 29.80 13.85 42.51
C ALA A 18 29.43 12.37 42.36
N LEU A 19 28.30 11.97 42.96
CA LEU A 19 27.70 10.67 42.69
C LEU A 19 27.32 10.64 41.21
N TYR A 20 28.05 9.84 40.43
CA TYR A 20 27.67 9.50 39.06
C TYR A 20 26.40 8.64 39.15
N ILE A 21 25.25 9.26 38.89
CA ILE A 21 24.00 8.54 38.63
C ILE A 21 24.06 8.19 37.15
N PRO A 22 24.24 6.91 36.77
CA PRO A 22 24.14 6.54 35.36
C PRO A 22 22.74 6.95 34.87
N GLU A 23 22.69 7.69 33.76
CA GLU A 23 21.42 7.95 33.09
C GLU A 23 20.71 6.61 32.88
N PRO A 24 19.39 6.52 33.16
CA PRO A 24 18.66 5.30 32.91
C PRO A 24 18.84 4.96 31.43
N ALA A 25 19.45 3.81 31.15
CA ALA A 25 19.63 3.33 29.79
C ALA A 25 18.25 3.37 29.10
N VAL A 26 18.11 4.23 28.09
CA VAL A 26 16.90 4.30 27.28
C VAL A 26 16.78 2.93 26.64
N ARG A 27 15.88 2.08 27.16
CA ARG A 27 15.62 0.78 26.55
C ARG A 27 15.10 1.05 25.15
N GLN A 28 15.92 0.74 24.15
CA GLN A 28 15.53 0.81 22.75
C GLN A 28 14.26 -0.03 22.55
N ARG A 29 13.25 0.55 21.91
CA ARG A 29 12.02 -0.16 21.60
C ARG A 29 12.35 -1.34 20.69
N LEU A 30 11.85 -2.52 21.05
CA LEU A 30 11.91 -3.70 20.22
C LEU A 30 10.60 -3.88 19.47
N TYR A 31 10.73 -4.43 18.27
CA TYR A 31 9.65 -4.75 17.34
C TYR A 31 9.67 -6.26 17.10
N THR A 32 8.48 -6.85 17.00
CA THR A 32 8.34 -8.25 16.61
C THR A 32 8.01 -8.30 15.13
N VAL A 33 8.95 -8.76 14.31
CA VAL A 33 8.74 -8.95 12.88
C VAL A 33 8.54 -10.44 12.58
N GLU A 34 7.73 -10.74 11.58
CA GLU A 34 7.55 -12.11 11.07
C GLU A 34 8.11 -12.19 9.64
N LEU A 35 9.05 -13.13 9.43
CA LEU A 35 9.83 -13.30 8.20
C LEU A 35 9.31 -14.44 7.32
N ALA A 36 8.56 -15.38 7.92
CA ALA A 36 7.84 -16.45 7.26
C ALA A 36 6.68 -16.89 8.18
N PRO A 37 5.68 -17.69 7.72
CA PRO A 37 4.54 -18.07 8.53
C PRO A 37 4.92 -18.66 9.91
N GLY A 38 4.73 -17.87 10.97
CA GLY A 38 5.07 -18.21 12.35
C GLY A 38 6.55 -18.14 12.73
N GLU A 39 7.44 -17.69 11.84
CA GLU A 39 8.86 -17.42 12.12
C GLU A 39 9.05 -15.95 12.49
N THR A 40 9.21 -15.68 13.79
CA THR A 40 9.31 -14.31 14.32
C THR A 40 10.69 -13.99 14.86
N GLN A 41 11.05 -12.71 14.80
CA GLN A 41 12.29 -12.16 15.32
C GLN A 41 12.03 -10.85 16.08
N GLN A 42 12.68 -10.67 17.22
CA GLN A 42 12.74 -9.36 17.89
C GLN A 42 13.86 -8.52 17.26
N VAL A 43 13.54 -7.32 16.83
CA VAL A 43 14.46 -6.41 16.15
C VAL A 43 14.33 -4.99 16.69
N THR A 44 15.40 -4.20 16.59
CA THR A 44 15.33 -2.74 16.71
C THR A 44 14.76 -2.11 15.44
N GLU A 45 14.45 -0.81 15.45
CA GLU A 45 14.01 -0.11 14.22
C GLU A 45 15.12 -0.14 13.15
N ASP A 46 16.38 0.08 13.53
CA ASP A 46 17.51 0.01 12.59
C ASP A 46 17.67 -1.37 11.96
N GLN A 47 17.45 -2.43 12.74
CA GLN A 47 17.50 -3.81 12.25
C GLN A 47 16.37 -4.11 11.25
N LYS A 48 15.21 -3.43 11.33
CA LYS A 48 14.18 -3.53 10.29
C LYS A 48 14.70 -2.99 8.96
N TRP A 49 15.39 -1.85 8.99
CA TRP A 49 15.98 -1.26 7.78
C TRP A 49 17.12 -2.11 7.21
N GLU A 50 17.92 -2.75 8.08
CA GLU A 50 18.92 -3.72 7.65
C GLU A 50 18.30 -4.94 6.95
N LEU A 51 17.14 -5.43 7.42
CA LEU A 51 16.40 -6.50 6.75
C LEU A 51 15.94 -6.07 5.35
N LEU A 52 15.30 -4.89 5.22
CA LEU A 52 14.87 -4.37 3.92
C LEU A 52 16.06 -4.16 2.97
N ALA A 53 17.17 -3.61 3.46
CA ALA A 53 18.40 -3.43 2.67
C ALA A 53 19.02 -4.75 2.20
N GLN A 54 18.69 -5.88 2.83
CA GLN A 54 19.08 -7.23 2.41
C GLN A 54 18.04 -7.89 1.47
N GLY A 55 16.99 -7.17 1.06
CA GLY A 55 15.87 -7.72 0.30
C GLY A 55 15.00 -8.69 1.09
N LYS A 56 15.02 -8.62 2.43
CA LYS A 56 14.18 -9.46 3.28
C LYS A 56 12.90 -8.73 3.64
N HIS A 57 11.81 -9.24 3.08
CA HIS A 57 10.47 -8.78 3.38
C HIS A 57 10.01 -9.30 4.75
N PHE A 58 9.23 -8.50 5.47
CA PHE A 58 8.66 -8.87 6.75
C PHE A 58 7.35 -8.14 6.99
N ILE A 59 6.55 -8.69 7.89
CA ILE A 59 5.41 -7.98 8.48
C ILE A 59 5.74 -7.64 9.93
N ASP A 60 5.56 -6.38 10.33
CA ASP A 60 5.68 -6.00 11.73
C ASP A 60 4.39 -6.42 12.44
N ILE A 61 4.50 -7.35 13.39
CA ILE A 61 3.36 -7.89 14.13
C ILE A 61 3.41 -7.47 15.59
N THR A 62 4.18 -6.45 15.95
CA THR A 62 4.39 -6.02 17.34
C THR A 62 3.08 -5.91 18.11
N ASP A 63 2.06 -5.31 17.49
CA ASP A 63 0.74 -5.08 18.08
C ASP A 63 -0.30 -6.18 17.72
N TYR A 64 0.08 -7.19 16.91
CA TYR A 64 -0.83 -8.21 16.34
C TYR A 64 -0.34 -9.66 16.49
N GLN A 65 0.54 -9.93 17.47
CA GLN A 65 1.09 -11.26 17.75
C GLN A 65 0.03 -12.33 18.09
N HIS A 66 -1.19 -11.92 18.44
CA HIS A 66 -2.32 -12.80 18.70
C HIS A 66 -2.89 -13.46 17.43
N ILE A 67 -2.55 -12.96 16.24
CA ILE A 67 -2.96 -13.54 14.95
C ILE A 67 -1.89 -14.54 14.50
N ASP A 68 -2.18 -15.84 14.63
CA ASP A 68 -1.29 -16.92 14.13
C ASP A 68 -1.52 -17.18 12.63
N SER A 69 -0.62 -16.67 11.79
CA SER A 69 -0.68 -16.79 10.32
C SER A 69 -0.74 -18.24 9.83
N ARG A 70 -0.18 -19.20 10.58
CA ARG A 70 -0.17 -20.63 10.19
C ARG A 70 -1.55 -21.29 10.27
N ARG A 71 -2.47 -20.68 11.03
CA ARG A 71 -3.81 -21.23 11.30
C ARG A 71 -4.92 -20.47 10.59
N VAL A 72 -4.57 -19.45 9.80
CA VAL A 72 -5.54 -18.63 9.10
C VAL A 72 -6.01 -19.40 7.87
N ALA A 73 -7.26 -19.84 7.91
CA ALA A 73 -7.94 -20.34 6.72
C ALA A 73 -8.47 -19.14 5.92
N VAL A 74 -8.07 -19.06 4.65
CA VAL A 74 -8.63 -18.09 3.71
C VAL A 74 -10.07 -18.50 3.36
N ALA A 75 -11.00 -17.56 3.43
CA ALA A 75 -12.39 -17.81 3.11
C ALA A 75 -12.53 -18.31 1.66
N LYS A 76 -13.21 -19.44 1.47
CA LYS A 76 -13.41 -19.99 0.13
C LYS A 76 -14.50 -19.20 -0.60
N VAL A 77 -14.09 -18.41 -1.58
CA VAL A 77 -14.99 -17.67 -2.48
C VAL A 77 -15.05 -18.36 -3.84
N ALA A 78 -16.24 -18.46 -4.41
CA ALA A 78 -16.45 -19.00 -5.75
C ALA A 78 -16.42 -17.85 -6.77
N PHE A 79 -15.27 -17.63 -7.39
CA PHE A 79 -15.14 -16.60 -8.43
C PHE A 79 -15.81 -17.04 -9.74
N PRO A 80 -16.33 -16.09 -10.54
CA PRO A 80 -16.98 -16.41 -11.82
C PRO A 80 -16.10 -17.26 -12.74
N ALA A 81 -16.73 -18.23 -13.40
CA ALA A 81 -16.06 -19.09 -14.38
C ALA A 81 -15.64 -18.31 -15.63
N ASP A 82 -16.45 -17.32 -16.03
CA ASP A 82 -16.27 -16.54 -17.24
C ASP A 82 -16.27 -15.04 -16.93
N ILE A 83 -15.64 -14.27 -17.82
CA ILE A 83 -15.71 -12.80 -17.85
C ILE A 83 -16.96 -12.45 -18.66
N THR A 84 -17.89 -11.67 -18.09
CA THR A 84 -19.23 -11.47 -18.67
C THR A 84 -19.63 -10.00 -18.82
N GLN A 85 -18.88 -9.08 -18.23
CA GLN A 85 -19.19 -7.65 -18.20
C GLN A 85 -18.45 -6.87 -19.30
N GLN A 86 -17.89 -7.53 -20.32
CA GLN A 86 -17.06 -6.85 -21.33
C GLN A 86 -17.79 -5.72 -22.05
N GLY A 87 -19.10 -5.87 -22.27
CA GLY A 87 -19.93 -4.84 -22.90
C GLY A 87 -20.00 -3.55 -22.09
N ALA A 88 -19.98 -3.64 -20.76
CA ALA A 88 -20.01 -2.49 -19.87
C ALA A 88 -18.60 -1.97 -19.55
N VAL A 89 -17.61 -2.85 -19.43
CA VAL A 89 -16.23 -2.48 -19.10
C VAL A 89 -15.52 -1.78 -20.26
N LYS A 90 -15.64 -2.28 -21.50
CA LYS A 90 -14.90 -1.74 -22.65
C LYS A 90 -15.09 -0.22 -22.88
N PRO A 91 -16.31 0.34 -22.79
CA PRO A 91 -16.51 1.80 -22.85
C PRO A 91 -15.88 2.58 -21.69
N LEU A 92 -15.67 1.96 -20.53
CA LEU A 92 -15.00 2.60 -19.39
C LEU A 92 -13.47 2.58 -19.55
N LEU A 93 -12.92 1.56 -20.22
CA LEU A 93 -11.48 1.48 -20.49
C LEU A 93 -10.98 2.69 -21.30
N THR A 94 -11.82 3.27 -22.17
CA THR A 94 -11.46 4.45 -22.97
C THR A 94 -11.41 5.75 -22.16
N LYS A 95 -11.86 5.71 -20.90
CA LYS A 95 -11.82 6.86 -19.98
C LYS A 95 -10.55 6.87 -19.12
N LEU A 96 -9.74 5.82 -19.16
CA LEU A 96 -8.43 5.76 -18.52
C LEU A 96 -7.45 6.66 -19.29
N SER A 97 -6.63 7.40 -18.57
CA SER A 97 -5.71 8.37 -19.15
C SER A 97 -4.33 8.32 -18.50
N ALA A 98 -3.33 7.98 -19.31
CA ALA A 98 -1.92 8.12 -18.98
C ALA A 98 -1.56 9.55 -18.53
N ASP A 99 -2.12 10.57 -19.18
CA ASP A 99 -1.87 11.98 -18.83
C ASP A 99 -2.37 12.35 -17.44
N ASN A 100 -3.54 11.83 -17.01
CA ASN A 100 -4.04 12.06 -15.65
C ASN A 100 -3.10 11.42 -14.62
N MET A 101 -2.68 10.18 -14.86
CA MET A 101 -1.75 9.48 -13.98
C MET A 101 -0.41 10.20 -13.92
N ASN A 102 0.14 10.66 -15.06
CA ASN A 102 1.37 11.44 -15.13
C ASN A 102 1.25 12.75 -14.33
N LYS A 103 0.22 13.55 -14.59
CA LYS A 103 -0.01 14.82 -13.86
C LYS A 103 -0.10 14.60 -12.35
N ASN A 104 -0.84 13.59 -11.92
CA ASN A 104 -0.97 13.30 -10.50
C ASN A 104 0.34 12.77 -9.90
N LEU A 105 1.06 11.89 -10.61
CA LEU A 105 2.34 11.35 -10.18
C LEU A 105 3.43 12.44 -10.11
N GLN A 106 3.43 13.42 -11.01
CA GLN A 106 4.31 14.60 -10.94
C GLN A 106 4.12 15.35 -9.62
N LYS A 107 2.87 15.59 -9.23
CA LYS A 107 2.58 16.22 -7.93
C LYS A 107 2.97 15.30 -6.78
N TYR A 108 2.71 14.01 -6.88
CA TYR A 108 2.92 13.04 -5.82
C TYR A 108 4.41 12.76 -5.52
N THR A 109 5.25 12.79 -6.54
CA THR A 109 6.72 12.66 -6.43
C THR A 109 7.40 13.99 -6.05
N SER A 110 6.66 15.10 -6.05
CA SER A 110 7.18 16.42 -5.64
C SER A 110 7.32 16.58 -4.12
N PHE A 111 6.61 15.77 -3.32
CA PHE A 111 6.84 15.71 -1.88
C PHE A 111 8.27 15.22 -1.61
N ASN A 112 8.89 15.67 -0.52
CA ASN A 112 10.27 15.25 -0.21
C ASN A 112 10.34 13.72 -0.07
N ASN A 113 9.46 13.16 0.74
CA ASN A 113 9.15 11.75 0.82
C ASN A 113 7.68 11.63 1.25
N ARG A 114 7.16 10.41 1.23
CA ARG A 114 5.83 10.11 1.76
C ARG A 114 5.89 9.19 2.98
N TYR A 115 6.99 9.24 3.73
CA TYR A 115 7.20 8.36 4.87
C TYR A 115 6.12 8.55 5.95
N TYR A 116 5.56 7.46 6.47
CA TYR A 116 4.36 7.47 7.32
C TYR A 116 4.43 8.33 8.60
N LYS A 117 5.63 8.52 9.15
CA LYS A 117 5.89 9.37 10.33
C LYS A 117 6.24 10.83 9.98
N SER A 118 6.49 11.14 8.71
CA SER A 118 6.93 12.47 8.28
C SER A 118 5.76 13.44 8.09
N ALA A 119 6.06 14.74 8.18
CA ALA A 119 5.08 15.78 7.84
C ALA A 119 4.67 15.71 6.36
N THR A 120 5.63 15.46 5.45
CA THR A 120 5.35 15.33 4.01
C THR A 120 4.54 14.08 3.67
N GLY A 121 4.69 13.00 4.43
CA GLY A 121 3.82 11.81 4.33
C GLY A 121 2.37 12.10 4.72
N LYS A 122 2.16 12.86 5.79
CA LYS A 122 0.82 13.36 6.16
C LYS A 122 0.24 14.24 5.04
N GLU A 123 0.98 15.23 4.58
CA GLU A 123 0.54 16.14 3.50
C GLU A 123 0.23 15.37 2.21
N ALA A 124 1.01 14.35 1.87
CA ALA A 124 0.76 13.50 0.70
C ALA A 124 -0.53 12.68 0.84
N SER A 125 -0.82 12.13 2.03
CA SER A 125 -2.09 11.43 2.29
C SER A 125 -3.30 12.38 2.23
N GLU A 126 -3.18 13.59 2.79
CA GLU A 126 -4.25 14.60 2.74
C GLU A 126 -4.48 15.09 1.31
N TRP A 127 -3.41 15.27 0.53
CA TRP A 127 -3.51 15.59 -0.89
C TRP A 127 -4.21 14.48 -1.66
N LEU A 128 -3.83 13.22 -1.47
CA LEU A 128 -4.45 12.10 -2.18
C LEU A 128 -5.94 11.94 -1.79
N LEU A 129 -6.26 12.08 -0.50
CA LEU A 129 -7.64 12.10 -0.01
C LEU A 129 -8.47 13.20 -0.71
N SER A 130 -7.89 14.38 -0.89
CA SER A 130 -8.54 15.48 -1.63
C SER A 130 -8.78 15.15 -3.10
N GLN A 131 -7.90 14.38 -3.76
CA GLN A 131 -8.10 13.95 -5.14
C GLN A 131 -9.28 12.99 -5.24
N VAL A 132 -9.38 12.03 -4.31
CA VAL A 132 -10.51 11.10 -4.25
C VAL A 132 -11.83 11.85 -3.99
N HIS A 133 -11.85 12.77 -3.04
CA HIS A 133 -13.02 13.65 -2.80
C HIS A 133 -13.38 14.46 -4.04
N GLY A 134 -12.39 14.99 -4.77
CA GLY A 134 -12.60 15.73 -6.01
C GLY A 134 -13.25 14.89 -7.10
N ILE A 135 -12.82 13.63 -7.25
CA ILE A 135 -13.43 12.66 -8.18
C ILE A 135 -14.90 12.40 -7.78
N ILE A 136 -15.18 12.13 -6.51
CA ILE A 136 -16.55 11.87 -6.02
C ILE A 136 -17.45 13.10 -6.26
N SER A 137 -16.95 14.29 -5.93
CA SER A 137 -17.72 15.55 -6.04
C SER A 137 -17.94 15.97 -7.49
N GLY A 138 -17.01 15.62 -8.38
CA GLY A 138 -17.13 15.85 -9.82
C GLY A 138 -17.95 14.77 -10.55
N ALA A 139 -18.20 13.62 -9.92
CA ALA A 139 -19.01 12.56 -10.50
C ALA A 139 -20.51 12.90 -10.47
N GLY A 140 -21.28 12.31 -11.37
CA GLY A 140 -22.74 12.31 -11.35
C GLY A 140 -23.47 13.40 -12.16
N GLY A 141 -22.80 14.47 -12.58
CA GLY A 141 -23.43 15.57 -13.33
C GLY A 141 -24.66 16.16 -12.61
N ASN A 142 -25.56 16.84 -13.32
CA ASN A 142 -26.71 17.52 -12.71
C ASN A 142 -27.85 16.60 -12.23
N SER A 143 -27.77 15.26 -12.42
CA SER A 143 -28.95 14.38 -12.21
C SER A 143 -28.65 13.01 -11.61
N THR A 144 -27.38 12.60 -11.45
CA THR A 144 -27.06 11.31 -10.83
C THR A 144 -26.58 11.53 -9.40
N ARG A 145 -27.30 10.95 -8.44
CA ARG A 145 -26.81 10.89 -7.06
C ARG A 145 -25.59 9.98 -7.01
N VAL A 146 -24.44 10.51 -6.61
CA VAL A 146 -23.24 9.73 -6.30
C VAL A 146 -23.37 9.19 -4.88
N ALA A 147 -23.26 7.87 -4.74
CA ALA A 147 -23.36 7.16 -3.47
C ALA A 147 -21.98 6.94 -2.81
N ALA A 148 -20.89 7.17 -3.55
CA ALA A 148 -19.54 6.96 -3.06
C ALA A 148 -19.16 7.92 -1.94
N SER A 149 -18.38 7.43 -0.99
CA SER A 149 -17.74 8.22 0.07
C SER A 149 -16.25 7.94 0.12
N VAL A 150 -15.50 8.80 0.80
CA VAL A 150 -14.10 8.55 1.12
C VAL A 150 -13.83 9.07 2.52
N ASP A 151 -13.13 8.27 3.31
CA ASP A 151 -12.78 8.58 4.69
C ASP A 151 -11.30 8.26 4.95
N PRO A 152 -10.60 9.10 5.73
CA PRO A 152 -9.30 8.72 6.27
C PRO A 152 -9.45 7.64 7.35
N PHE A 153 -8.54 6.67 7.35
CA PHE A 153 -8.37 5.72 8.43
C PHE A 153 -7.15 6.16 9.28
N PRO A 154 -7.37 6.71 10.48
CA PRO A 154 -6.30 7.25 11.30
C PRO A 154 -5.50 6.14 11.99
N HIS A 155 -4.22 6.42 12.22
CA HIS A 155 -3.28 5.54 12.92
C HIS A 155 -2.63 6.27 14.10
N SER A 156 -1.77 5.59 14.85
CA SER A 156 -0.98 6.22 15.93
C SER A 156 0.18 7.11 15.42
N TRP A 157 0.29 7.30 14.11
CA TRP A 157 1.29 8.12 13.42
C TRP A 157 0.61 9.17 12.52
N LEU A 158 1.39 10.02 11.86
CA LEU A 158 0.87 11.21 11.19
C LEU A 158 0.07 10.92 9.91
N GLN A 159 0.56 10.00 9.08
CA GLN A 159 -0.08 9.63 7.82
C GLN A 159 -1.30 8.72 8.04
N SER A 160 -2.44 9.08 7.44
CA SER A 160 -3.63 8.22 7.45
C SER A 160 -3.65 7.32 6.22
N SER A 161 -4.26 6.14 6.36
CA SER A 161 -4.72 5.39 5.18
C SER A 161 -6.01 6.02 4.65
N ILE A 162 -6.40 5.68 3.42
CA ILE A 162 -7.61 6.23 2.78
C ILE A 162 -8.49 5.07 2.32
N ILE A 163 -9.79 5.14 2.60
CA ILE A 163 -10.76 4.15 2.15
C ILE A 163 -11.86 4.87 1.39
N ALA A 164 -11.91 4.68 0.08
CA ALA A 164 -13.01 5.14 -0.76
C ALA A 164 -13.99 3.99 -0.97
N THR A 165 -15.26 4.19 -0.63
CA THR A 165 -16.30 3.17 -0.69
C THR A 165 -17.36 3.55 -1.70
N ILE A 166 -17.66 2.65 -2.62
CA ILE A 166 -18.85 2.70 -3.50
C ILE A 166 -19.81 1.63 -2.98
N PRO A 167 -20.90 2.02 -2.28
CA PRO A 167 -21.80 1.06 -1.67
C PRO A 167 -22.52 0.21 -2.72
N GLY A 168 -22.56 -1.10 -2.50
CA GLY A 168 -23.36 -2.03 -3.30
C GLY A 168 -24.71 -2.34 -2.63
N LYS A 169 -25.44 -3.30 -3.20
CA LYS A 169 -26.68 -3.85 -2.61
C LYS A 169 -26.44 -4.78 -1.43
N SER A 170 -25.23 -5.33 -1.33
CA SER A 170 -24.81 -6.18 -0.22
C SER A 170 -23.54 -5.64 0.44
N SER A 171 -23.28 -6.12 1.66
CA SER A 171 -22.06 -5.83 2.42
C SER A 171 -20.83 -6.61 1.96
N LYS A 172 -20.96 -7.44 0.90
CA LYS A 172 -19.83 -8.16 0.30
C LYS A 172 -18.90 -7.15 -0.34
N THR A 173 -17.63 -7.14 0.06
CA THR A 173 -16.69 -6.10 -0.35
C THR A 173 -15.64 -6.65 -1.32
N ILE A 174 -15.48 -5.96 -2.45
CA ILE A 174 -14.37 -6.13 -3.42
C ILE A 174 -13.41 -4.97 -3.21
N ILE A 175 -12.14 -5.28 -2.95
CA ILE A 175 -11.14 -4.28 -2.62
C ILE A 175 -10.08 -4.27 -3.73
N VAL A 176 -9.70 -3.08 -4.18
CA VAL A 176 -8.42 -2.85 -4.84
C VAL A 176 -7.61 -1.89 -3.98
N GLY A 177 -6.31 -2.17 -3.79
CA GLY A 177 -5.48 -1.34 -2.93
C GLY A 177 -4.05 -1.19 -3.42
N ALA A 178 -3.40 -0.14 -2.90
CA ALA A 178 -2.00 0.22 -3.10
C ALA A 178 -1.51 0.90 -1.82
N HIS A 179 -0.21 0.99 -1.55
CA HIS A 179 0.27 1.85 -0.47
C HIS A 179 0.60 3.26 -0.97
N LEU A 180 0.52 4.22 -0.07
CA LEU A 180 0.68 5.66 -0.36
C LEU A 180 1.99 6.25 0.18
N ASP A 181 2.76 5.49 0.94
CA ASP A 181 4.05 5.95 1.45
C ASP A 181 5.20 5.77 0.45
N SER A 182 6.38 6.21 0.88
CA SER A 182 7.67 5.95 0.24
C SER A 182 8.75 6.08 1.29
N ILE A 183 9.83 5.31 1.13
CA ILE A 183 10.97 5.35 2.03
C ILE A 183 12.28 5.69 1.32
N ASN A 184 13.20 6.29 2.07
CA ASN A 184 14.62 6.29 1.73
C ASN A 184 15.35 5.48 2.80
N LEU A 185 15.84 4.29 2.49
CA LEU A 185 16.43 3.40 3.51
C LEU A 185 17.65 3.99 4.22
N ARG A 186 18.36 4.95 3.60
CA ARG A 186 19.51 5.63 4.23
C ARG A 186 19.08 6.70 5.22
N ASN A 187 17.89 7.26 5.06
CA ASN A 187 17.32 8.25 5.96
C ASN A 187 15.79 8.26 5.79
N PRO A 188 15.06 7.35 6.46
CA PRO A 188 13.62 7.18 6.23
C PRO A 188 12.81 8.46 6.49
N THR A 189 13.22 9.26 7.49
CA THR A 189 12.43 10.41 7.92
C THR A 189 12.66 11.64 7.06
N PHE A 190 13.91 11.97 6.71
CA PHE A 190 14.24 13.22 6.03
C PHE A 190 14.84 13.02 4.64
N GLY A 191 15.27 11.81 4.30
CA GLY A 191 15.80 11.48 2.99
C GLY A 191 14.77 11.71 1.91
N ARG A 192 15.24 12.18 0.75
CA ARG A 192 14.39 12.31 -0.43
C ARG A 192 13.99 10.91 -0.91
N ALA A 193 12.71 10.67 -1.10
CA ALA A 193 12.14 9.43 -1.64
C ALA A 193 11.00 9.79 -2.58
N PRO A 194 11.27 10.07 -3.87
CA PRO A 194 10.21 10.43 -4.80
C PRO A 194 9.20 9.29 -4.95
N GLY A 195 9.63 8.01 -4.87
CA GLY A 195 8.74 6.85 -4.81
C GLY A 195 7.80 6.81 -6.01
N ALA A 196 8.35 6.97 -7.21
CA ALA A 196 7.56 7.15 -8.43
C ALA A 196 6.91 5.85 -8.85
N ASP A 197 7.70 4.78 -8.96
CA ASP A 197 7.20 3.45 -9.22
C ASP A 197 6.69 2.80 -7.92
N ASP A 198 7.44 2.95 -6.82
CA ASP A 198 7.15 2.36 -5.52
C ASP A 198 6.70 3.42 -4.48
N ASN A 199 5.41 3.52 -4.17
CA ASN A 199 4.28 3.00 -4.93
C ASN A 199 3.38 4.12 -5.45
N GLY A 200 4.04 5.16 -5.97
CA GLY A 200 3.36 6.25 -6.67
C GLY A 200 2.57 5.72 -7.87
N SER A 201 3.12 4.76 -8.60
CA SER A 201 2.51 4.19 -9.80
C SER A 201 1.20 3.45 -9.45
N GLY A 202 1.23 2.47 -8.54
CA GLY A 202 0.03 1.74 -8.11
C GLY A 202 -1.02 2.66 -7.49
N SER A 203 -0.60 3.61 -6.66
CA SER A 203 -1.48 4.64 -6.10
C SER A 203 -2.23 5.44 -7.18
N MET A 204 -1.56 5.86 -8.26
CA MET A 204 -2.19 6.60 -9.36
C MET A 204 -3.02 5.70 -10.28
N THR A 205 -2.59 4.45 -10.48
CA THR A 205 -3.31 3.42 -11.22
C THR A 205 -4.70 3.18 -10.63
N ILE A 206 -4.79 2.97 -9.31
CA ILE A 206 -6.09 2.71 -8.66
C ILE A 206 -6.92 3.99 -8.55
N LEU A 207 -6.30 5.19 -8.48
CA LEU A 207 -6.99 6.47 -8.52
C LEU A 207 -7.68 6.72 -9.88
N GLU A 208 -6.97 6.47 -10.99
CA GLU A 208 -7.54 6.60 -12.33
C GLU A 208 -8.61 5.53 -12.59
N THR A 209 -8.41 4.32 -12.08
CA THR A 209 -9.41 3.25 -12.10
C THR A 209 -10.69 3.66 -11.38
N PHE A 210 -10.57 4.25 -10.17
CA PHE A 210 -11.71 4.75 -9.40
C PHE A 210 -12.48 5.84 -10.16
N LYS A 211 -11.76 6.79 -10.77
CA LYS A 211 -12.35 7.85 -11.60
C LYS A 211 -13.11 7.28 -12.80
N ALA A 212 -12.53 6.33 -13.53
CA ALA A 212 -13.19 5.71 -14.67
C ALA A 212 -14.42 4.91 -14.23
N LEU A 213 -14.33 4.16 -13.13
CA LEU A 213 -15.45 3.39 -12.59
C LEU A 213 -16.63 4.28 -12.18
N LEU A 214 -16.38 5.39 -11.49
CA LEU A 214 -17.43 6.33 -11.06
C LEU A 214 -18.11 7.10 -12.20
N SER A 215 -17.59 6.99 -13.42
CA SER A 215 -18.25 7.54 -14.59
C SER A 215 -19.37 6.64 -15.13
N ASP A 216 -19.53 5.41 -14.61
CA ASP A 216 -20.69 4.56 -14.83
C ASP A 216 -21.82 4.97 -13.86
N PRO A 217 -23.00 5.41 -14.35
CA PRO A 217 -24.08 5.88 -13.49
C PRO A 217 -24.69 4.78 -12.60
N THR A 218 -24.63 3.52 -13.03
CA THR A 218 -25.11 2.35 -12.26
C THR A 218 -24.20 2.11 -11.06
N VAL A 219 -22.89 2.18 -11.27
CA VAL A 219 -21.91 2.05 -10.19
C VAL A 219 -21.95 3.26 -9.28
N ALA A 220 -21.93 4.47 -9.84
CA ALA A 220 -21.95 5.72 -9.08
C ALA A 220 -23.18 5.86 -8.18
N SER A 221 -24.34 5.36 -8.61
CA SER A 221 -25.58 5.39 -7.81
C SER A 221 -25.75 4.20 -6.85
N GLY A 222 -24.70 3.38 -6.67
CA GLY A 222 -24.68 2.28 -5.71
C GLY A 222 -25.64 1.14 -6.08
N GLN A 223 -25.72 0.80 -7.37
CA GLN A 223 -26.58 -0.27 -7.87
C GLN A 223 -25.85 -1.58 -8.14
N ALA A 224 -24.52 -1.60 -8.02
CA ALA A 224 -23.75 -2.84 -8.08
C ALA A 224 -24.20 -3.82 -6.96
N PRO A 225 -24.32 -5.12 -7.23
CA PRO A 225 -24.59 -6.15 -6.22
C PRO A 225 -23.66 -6.13 -5.01
N ASN A 226 -22.35 -5.95 -5.24
CA ASN A 226 -21.32 -5.98 -4.19
C ASN A 226 -20.75 -4.57 -3.98
N THR A 227 -20.35 -4.30 -2.75
CA THR A 227 -19.66 -3.06 -2.37
C THR A 227 -18.23 -3.08 -2.93
N ILE A 228 -17.76 -1.95 -3.45
CA ILE A 228 -16.42 -1.81 -4.01
C ILE A 228 -15.65 -0.80 -3.16
N GLU A 229 -14.43 -1.13 -2.76
CA GLU A 229 -13.54 -0.24 -2.03
C GLU A 229 -12.21 -0.06 -2.77
N PHE A 230 -11.72 1.18 -2.76
CA PHE A 230 -10.37 1.54 -3.17
C PHE A 230 -9.62 2.00 -1.93
N GLN A 231 -8.50 1.36 -1.64
CA GLN A 231 -7.76 1.58 -0.40
C GLN A 231 -6.33 2.02 -0.66
N TRP A 232 -5.87 3.04 0.06
CA TRP A 232 -4.48 3.49 0.05
C TRP A 232 -3.86 3.33 1.44
N TYR A 233 -2.87 2.45 1.57
CA TYR A 233 -2.32 2.02 2.86
C TYR A 233 -1.12 2.87 3.29
N ALA A 234 -1.05 3.18 4.59
CA ALA A 234 0.05 3.96 5.17
C ALA A 234 1.04 3.01 5.86
N GLY A 235 2.34 3.28 5.76
CA GLY A 235 3.36 2.52 6.49
C GLY A 235 3.53 1.08 5.99
N GLU A 236 3.35 0.84 4.69
CA GLU A 236 3.67 -0.45 4.06
C GLU A 236 5.16 -0.74 4.24
N GLU A 237 5.98 0.27 3.92
CA GLU A 237 7.45 0.27 3.93
C GLU A 237 8.03 0.00 5.32
N ALA A 238 7.20 0.16 6.36
CA ALA A 238 7.56 -0.10 7.74
C ALA A 238 7.06 -1.47 8.24
N GLY A 239 6.64 -2.36 7.34
CA GLY A 239 6.17 -3.71 7.67
C GLY A 239 4.65 -3.85 7.65
N LEU A 240 3.98 -3.31 6.63
CA LEU A 240 2.55 -3.48 6.33
C LEU A 240 1.61 -2.90 7.41
N LEU A 241 2.01 -1.83 8.09
CA LEU A 241 1.36 -1.36 9.31
C LEU A 241 -0.11 -0.93 9.07
N GLY A 242 -0.36 -0.16 8.01
CA GLY A 242 -1.68 0.40 7.72
C GLY A 242 -2.67 -0.64 7.24
N SER A 243 -2.28 -1.49 6.28
CA SER A 243 -3.13 -2.58 5.81
C SER A 243 -3.40 -3.60 6.91
N GLN A 244 -2.41 -3.89 7.76
CA GLN A 244 -2.60 -4.79 8.91
C GLN A 244 -3.64 -4.23 9.89
N ALA A 245 -3.59 -2.93 10.21
CA ALA A 245 -4.58 -2.30 11.06
C ALA A 245 -6.00 -2.37 10.47
N ILE A 246 -6.15 -2.07 9.17
CA ILE A 246 -7.45 -2.13 8.48
C ILE A 246 -7.99 -3.56 8.46
N PHE A 247 -7.21 -4.54 8.03
CA PHE A 247 -7.70 -5.93 7.91
C PHE A 247 -7.92 -6.61 9.25
N ALA A 248 -7.15 -6.26 10.28
CA ALA A 248 -7.41 -6.70 11.65
C ALA A 248 -8.74 -6.12 12.18
N GLN A 249 -9.02 -4.84 11.92
CA GLN A 249 -10.28 -4.21 12.28
C GLN A 249 -11.45 -4.82 11.48
N TYR A 250 -11.29 -5.06 10.18
CA TYR A 250 -12.29 -5.71 9.33
C TYR A 250 -12.65 -7.10 9.85
N LYS A 251 -11.64 -7.90 10.23
CA LYS A 251 -11.83 -9.22 10.83
C LYS A 251 -12.58 -9.14 12.15
N LYS A 252 -12.19 -8.20 13.03
CA LYS A 252 -12.85 -7.96 14.31
C LYS A 252 -14.32 -7.56 14.14
N ASP A 253 -14.63 -6.77 13.12
CA ASP A 253 -15.99 -6.29 12.80
C ASP A 253 -16.80 -7.30 11.97
N GLY A 254 -16.22 -8.44 11.59
CA GLY A 254 -16.89 -9.46 10.79
C GLY A 254 -17.20 -9.00 9.36
N ARG A 255 -16.39 -8.10 8.78
CA ARG A 255 -16.54 -7.63 7.40
C ARG A 255 -16.42 -8.79 6.41
N ASP A 256 -17.35 -8.85 5.44
CA ASP A 256 -17.40 -9.91 4.42
C ASP A 256 -16.62 -9.49 3.16
N VAL A 257 -15.28 -9.49 3.25
CA VAL A 257 -14.42 -9.21 2.10
C VAL A 257 -14.31 -10.46 1.23
N LYS A 258 -14.65 -10.33 -0.05
CA LYS A 258 -14.64 -11.44 -1.02
C LYS A 258 -13.37 -11.50 -1.85
N ALA A 259 -12.76 -10.35 -2.11
CA ALA A 259 -11.52 -10.27 -2.87
C ALA A 259 -10.77 -8.99 -2.53
N MET A 260 -9.46 -9.09 -2.46
CA MET A 260 -8.54 -7.96 -2.41
C MET A 260 -7.49 -8.12 -3.51
N LEU A 261 -7.38 -7.12 -4.37
CA LEU A 261 -6.33 -7.01 -5.38
C LEU A 261 -5.33 -5.93 -4.94
N ASN A 262 -4.07 -6.29 -4.79
CA ASN A 262 -2.99 -5.36 -4.52
C ASN A 262 -2.36 -4.87 -5.83
N GLN A 263 -2.08 -3.57 -5.91
CA GLN A 263 -1.36 -2.89 -6.98
C GLN A 263 -0.14 -2.20 -6.37
N ASP A 264 1.01 -2.80 -6.59
CA ASP A 264 2.28 -2.32 -6.05
C ASP A 264 3.36 -2.49 -7.09
N MET A 265 3.96 -1.36 -7.46
CA MET A 265 4.80 -1.16 -8.65
C MET A 265 4.08 -1.57 -9.94
N THR A 266 3.56 -0.58 -10.67
CA THR A 266 2.79 -0.77 -11.91
C THR A 266 3.41 -0.02 -13.09
N GLY A 267 4.63 0.48 -12.95
CA GLY A 267 5.18 1.51 -13.82
C GLY A 267 6.48 1.13 -14.51
N PHE A 268 7.32 0.27 -13.95
CA PHE A 268 8.67 0.05 -14.48
C PHE A 268 8.74 -1.17 -15.41
N VAL A 269 8.95 -0.89 -16.70
CA VAL A 269 9.15 -1.93 -17.73
C VAL A 269 10.59 -2.01 -18.24
N LYS A 270 11.44 -1.06 -17.85
CA LYS A 270 12.78 -0.91 -18.42
C LYS A 270 13.64 -2.16 -18.24
N GLY A 271 13.65 -2.74 -17.04
CA GLY A 271 14.41 -3.97 -16.76
C GLY A 271 13.97 -5.15 -17.65
N THR A 272 12.66 -5.28 -17.88
CA THR A 272 12.08 -6.31 -18.75
C THR A 272 12.51 -6.12 -20.21
N LEU A 273 12.45 -4.88 -20.70
CA LEU A 273 12.81 -4.56 -22.09
C LEU A 273 14.33 -4.68 -22.33
N GLU A 274 15.16 -4.28 -21.38
CA GLU A 274 16.63 -4.42 -21.45
C GLU A 274 17.06 -5.89 -21.43
N ALA A 275 16.30 -6.76 -20.77
CA ALA A 275 16.48 -8.22 -20.80
C ALA A 275 15.98 -8.88 -22.11
N GLY A 276 15.50 -8.09 -23.09
CA GLY A 276 14.97 -8.59 -24.36
C GLY A 276 13.63 -9.31 -24.22
N GLN A 277 12.95 -9.16 -23.09
CA GLN A 277 11.64 -9.74 -22.85
C GLN A 277 10.53 -8.82 -23.35
N LYS A 278 9.33 -9.37 -23.49
CA LYS A 278 8.13 -8.60 -23.84
C LYS A 278 7.50 -8.04 -22.58
N GLU A 279 6.83 -6.91 -22.73
CA GLU A 279 5.98 -6.33 -21.70
C GLU A 279 4.86 -7.31 -21.32
N VAL A 280 4.63 -7.46 -20.01
CA VAL A 280 3.73 -8.43 -19.40
C VAL A 280 3.20 -7.88 -18.07
N LEU A 281 2.10 -8.40 -17.56
CA LEU A 281 1.65 -8.16 -16.18
C LEU A 281 2.13 -9.30 -15.29
N GLY A 282 2.91 -9.01 -14.26
CA GLY A 282 3.42 -9.99 -13.30
C GLY A 282 2.35 -10.42 -12.31
N VAL A 283 1.85 -11.65 -12.42
CA VAL A 283 0.85 -12.21 -11.50
C VAL A 283 1.55 -13.04 -10.43
N VAL A 284 1.52 -12.59 -9.19
CA VAL A 284 2.14 -13.29 -8.06
C VAL A 284 1.34 -14.55 -7.72
N THR A 285 2.05 -15.65 -7.44
CA THR A 285 1.46 -16.99 -7.27
C THR A 285 1.73 -17.63 -5.90
N ASP A 286 2.57 -17.01 -5.07
CA ASP A 286 2.84 -17.40 -3.69
C ASP A 286 2.17 -16.44 -2.70
N ASN A 287 1.76 -16.97 -1.53
CA ASN A 287 1.08 -16.21 -0.46
C ASN A 287 -0.21 -15.47 -0.88
N VAL A 288 -0.92 -15.99 -1.89
CA VAL A 288 -2.17 -15.45 -2.46
C VAL A 288 -3.26 -16.53 -2.57
N ASP A 289 -4.52 -16.12 -2.76
CA ASP A 289 -5.63 -17.05 -3.06
C ASP A 289 -5.58 -17.53 -4.51
N LYS A 290 -5.45 -18.85 -4.69
CA LYS A 290 -5.27 -19.47 -6.01
C LYS A 290 -6.45 -19.25 -6.96
N ASN A 291 -7.68 -19.23 -6.45
CA ASN A 291 -8.86 -19.07 -7.30
C ASN A 291 -9.02 -17.62 -7.74
N LEU A 292 -8.73 -16.68 -6.85
CA LEU A 292 -8.68 -15.25 -7.17
C LEU A 292 -7.58 -14.95 -8.18
N THR A 293 -6.38 -15.48 -7.99
CA THR A 293 -5.27 -15.37 -8.95
C THR A 293 -5.65 -15.93 -10.32
N ALA A 294 -6.31 -17.08 -10.37
CA ALA A 294 -6.80 -17.65 -11.63
C ALA A 294 -7.87 -16.78 -12.30
N PHE A 295 -8.75 -16.16 -11.51
CA PHE A 295 -9.74 -15.20 -12.02
C PHE A 295 -9.08 -13.95 -12.59
N ILE A 296 -8.07 -13.37 -11.92
CA ILE A 296 -7.32 -12.21 -12.41
C ILE A 296 -6.67 -12.48 -13.76
N LYS A 297 -6.09 -13.67 -13.98
CA LYS A 297 -5.54 -14.02 -15.30
C LYS A 297 -6.60 -14.00 -16.42
N LYS A 298 -7.84 -14.36 -16.11
CA LYS A 298 -8.96 -14.24 -17.07
C LYS A 298 -9.33 -12.79 -17.32
N VAL A 299 -9.33 -11.94 -16.28
CA VAL A 299 -9.56 -10.49 -16.39
C VAL A 299 -8.49 -9.87 -17.29
N ILE A 300 -7.20 -10.19 -17.07
CA ILE A 300 -6.09 -9.72 -17.89
C ILE A 300 -6.30 -10.12 -19.36
N ALA A 301 -6.56 -11.40 -19.62
CA ALA A 301 -6.77 -11.90 -20.98
C ALA A 301 -7.97 -11.25 -21.70
N ALA A 302 -8.97 -10.76 -20.96
CA ALA A 302 -10.17 -10.14 -21.53
C ALA A 302 -10.03 -8.63 -21.79
N TYR A 303 -9.22 -7.94 -20.98
CA TYR A 303 -9.22 -6.47 -20.92
C TYR A 303 -7.89 -5.80 -21.25
N CYS A 304 -6.77 -6.51 -21.12
CA CYS A 304 -5.43 -5.96 -21.35
C CYS A 304 -4.90 -6.32 -22.75
N ALA A 305 -4.02 -5.48 -23.28
CA ALA A 305 -3.32 -5.71 -24.53
C ALA A 305 -2.06 -6.58 -24.37
N ILE A 306 -1.50 -6.61 -23.16
CA ILE A 306 -0.32 -7.40 -22.80
C ILE A 306 -0.72 -8.63 -21.97
N PRO A 307 0.02 -9.75 -22.08
CA PRO A 307 -0.33 -10.98 -21.38
C PRO A 307 0.13 -10.96 -19.92
N ALA A 308 -0.41 -11.88 -19.13
CA ALA A 308 0.09 -12.18 -17.80
C ALA A 308 1.32 -13.11 -17.85
N ILE A 309 2.23 -12.95 -16.88
CA ILE A 309 3.28 -13.92 -16.56
C ILE A 309 3.17 -14.33 -15.08
N ASP A 310 3.48 -15.59 -14.78
CA ASP A 310 3.53 -16.04 -13.39
C ASP A 310 4.86 -15.62 -12.76
N THR A 311 4.77 -15.03 -11.57
CA THR A 311 5.94 -14.62 -10.80
C THR A 311 5.76 -14.98 -9.32
N ARG A 312 6.82 -14.75 -8.54
CA ARG A 312 6.86 -15.00 -7.09
C ARG A 312 7.52 -13.83 -6.41
N CYS A 313 6.98 -13.41 -5.27
CA CYS A 313 7.55 -12.31 -4.51
C CYS A 313 8.10 -12.72 -3.14
N GLY A 314 7.74 -13.91 -2.64
CA GLY A 314 8.11 -14.35 -1.30
C GLY A 314 7.11 -13.89 -0.23
N TYR A 315 7.52 -13.99 1.03
CA TYR A 315 6.66 -13.73 2.18
C TYR A 315 6.50 -12.23 2.47
N ALA A 316 5.33 -11.81 2.96
CA ALA A 316 5.06 -10.43 3.38
C ALA A 316 5.52 -9.36 2.38
N CYS A 317 5.36 -9.64 1.09
CA CYS A 317 5.91 -8.81 0.03
C CYS A 317 5.21 -7.45 -0.12
N SER A 318 3.91 -7.38 0.14
CA SER A 318 3.13 -6.13 0.12
C SER A 318 1.78 -6.36 0.82
N ASP A 319 0.87 -5.38 0.80
CA ASP A 319 -0.36 -5.32 1.61
C ASP A 319 -1.35 -6.49 1.39
N HIS A 320 -1.26 -7.22 0.27
CA HIS A 320 -2.03 -8.47 0.07
C HIS A 320 -1.79 -9.50 1.19
N ALA A 321 -0.62 -9.48 1.81
CA ALA A 321 -0.28 -10.36 2.92
C ALA A 321 -1.11 -10.03 4.18
N SER A 322 -1.43 -8.76 4.43
CA SER A 322 -2.29 -8.35 5.55
C SER A 322 -3.72 -8.88 5.40
N ALA A 323 -4.28 -8.84 4.18
CA ALA A 323 -5.57 -9.45 3.88
C ALA A 323 -5.53 -10.98 4.04
N ASN A 324 -4.50 -11.64 3.49
CA ASN A 324 -4.32 -13.09 3.59
C ASN A 324 -4.24 -13.54 5.07
N ARG A 325 -3.42 -12.85 5.87
CA ARG A 325 -3.24 -13.09 7.32
C ARG A 325 -4.54 -12.93 8.12
N ASN A 326 -5.50 -12.17 7.61
CA ASN A 326 -6.79 -11.99 8.26
C ASN A 326 -7.89 -12.93 7.72
N GLY A 327 -7.56 -13.81 6.77
CA GLY A 327 -8.46 -14.83 6.25
C GLY A 327 -9.25 -14.38 5.01
N TYR A 328 -8.85 -13.27 4.39
CA TYR A 328 -9.50 -12.75 3.20
C TYR A 328 -8.77 -13.18 1.93
N PRO A 329 -9.49 -13.57 0.85
CA PRO A 329 -8.86 -13.86 -0.44
C PRO A 329 -8.14 -12.63 -0.97
N SER A 330 -6.84 -12.76 -1.21
CA SER A 330 -6.02 -11.68 -1.75
C SER A 330 -5.16 -12.17 -2.91
N ALA A 331 -4.90 -11.26 -3.83
CA ALA A 331 -4.02 -11.47 -4.96
C ALA A 331 -3.20 -10.22 -5.24
N PHE A 332 -2.12 -10.38 -5.99
CA PHE A 332 -1.17 -9.32 -6.24
C PHE A 332 -0.69 -9.39 -7.69
N VAL A 333 -0.79 -8.24 -8.38
CA VAL A 333 -0.24 -8.05 -9.72
C VAL A 333 0.70 -6.86 -9.69
N ILE A 334 1.90 -7.09 -10.19
CA ILE A 334 3.06 -6.17 -10.24
C ILE A 334 3.49 -6.01 -11.71
N GLU A 335 4.32 -5.01 -11.98
CA GLU A 335 4.75 -4.58 -13.33
C GLU A 335 5.34 -5.68 -14.22
N SER A 336 5.99 -6.72 -13.67
CA SER A 336 6.63 -7.76 -14.47
C SER A 336 7.01 -8.99 -13.64
N ALA A 337 7.81 -9.91 -14.20
CA ALA A 337 8.49 -10.94 -13.42
C ALA A 337 9.49 -10.29 -12.44
N MET A 338 9.61 -10.83 -11.23
CA MET A 338 10.40 -10.22 -10.12
C MET A 338 11.89 -10.13 -10.38
N GLU A 339 12.41 -10.95 -11.28
CA GLU A 339 13.80 -10.85 -11.72
C GLU A 339 14.09 -9.59 -12.56
N TYR A 340 13.06 -8.87 -13.03
CA TYR A 340 13.19 -7.65 -13.84
C TYR A 340 12.66 -6.39 -13.16
N SER A 341 12.26 -6.48 -11.89
CA SER A 341 11.74 -5.35 -11.13
C SER A 341 12.80 -4.27 -10.90
N SER A 342 12.32 -3.04 -10.66
CA SER A 342 13.16 -1.88 -10.44
C SER A 342 14.16 -2.05 -9.27
N GLU A 343 15.46 -1.94 -9.56
CA GLU A 343 16.52 -1.82 -8.54
C GLU A 343 16.65 -0.37 -7.99
N LEU A 344 15.79 0.56 -8.43
CA LEU A 344 15.89 1.99 -8.13
C LEU A 344 15.04 2.43 -6.92
N ILE A 345 14.19 1.53 -6.40
CA ILE A 345 13.24 1.75 -5.30
C ILE A 345 13.92 2.11 -3.97
N HIS A 346 13.12 2.55 -3.01
CA HIS A 346 13.55 2.87 -1.64
C HIS A 346 14.70 3.90 -1.51
N GLY A 347 14.79 4.82 -2.47
CA GLY A 347 15.89 5.77 -2.59
C GLY A 347 15.54 7.03 -3.39
N THR A 348 16.57 7.78 -3.79
CA THR A 348 16.39 9.04 -4.52
C THR A 348 16.18 8.84 -6.03
N THR A 349 16.42 7.63 -6.52
CA THR A 349 16.48 7.28 -7.95
C THR A 349 15.19 6.69 -8.50
N ASP A 350 14.23 6.35 -7.64
CA ASP A 350 12.89 6.01 -8.07
C ASP A 350 12.11 7.29 -8.43
N THR A 351 12.37 7.78 -9.64
CA THR A 351 11.90 9.06 -10.17
C THR A 351 10.92 8.85 -11.32
N ILE A 352 10.09 9.86 -11.61
CA ILE A 352 9.00 9.74 -12.58
C ILE A 352 9.44 9.35 -14.00
N ASP A 353 10.68 9.63 -14.39
CA ASP A 353 11.27 9.26 -15.68
C ASP A 353 11.56 7.76 -15.84
N THR A 354 11.46 6.98 -14.75
CA THR A 354 11.57 5.52 -14.78
C THR A 354 10.24 4.83 -15.11
N VAL A 355 9.13 5.57 -15.04
CA VAL A 355 7.76 5.06 -15.12
C VAL A 355 7.22 5.13 -16.56
N ASN A 356 6.58 4.04 -16.99
CA ASN A 356 5.85 3.93 -18.25
C ASN A 356 4.34 4.02 -17.99
N PHE A 357 3.74 5.15 -18.38
CA PHE A 357 2.31 5.40 -18.14
C PHE A 357 1.37 4.55 -19.01
N GLU A 358 1.80 4.08 -20.19
CA GLU A 358 1.00 3.15 -20.99
C GLU A 358 0.94 1.77 -20.33
N HIS A 359 2.03 1.35 -19.69
CA HIS A 359 2.04 0.14 -18.87
C HIS A 359 1.09 0.26 -17.67
N MET A 360 1.10 1.41 -16.98
CA MET A 360 0.14 1.69 -15.91
C MET A 360 -1.32 1.65 -16.40
N VAL A 361 -1.58 2.07 -17.65
CA VAL A 361 -2.93 1.95 -18.24
C VAL A 361 -3.36 0.47 -18.36
N GLU A 362 -2.44 -0.46 -18.65
CA GLU A 362 -2.74 -1.89 -18.68
C GLU A 362 -3.11 -2.44 -17.30
N HIS A 363 -2.41 -1.99 -16.24
CA HIS A 363 -2.81 -2.28 -14.86
C HIS A 363 -4.17 -1.68 -14.51
N ALA A 364 -4.46 -0.44 -14.92
CA ALA A 364 -5.74 0.20 -14.67
C ALA A 364 -6.89 -0.50 -15.42
N LYS A 365 -6.66 -1.01 -16.64
CA LYS A 365 -7.63 -1.85 -17.38
C LYS A 365 -7.93 -3.14 -16.61
N MET A 366 -6.91 -3.80 -16.08
CA MET A 366 -7.05 -5.00 -15.27
C MET A 366 -7.84 -4.70 -13.99
N ALA A 367 -7.45 -3.68 -13.23
CA ALA A 367 -8.12 -3.29 -12.00
C ALA A 367 -9.59 -2.90 -12.23
N LEU A 368 -9.89 -2.16 -13.32
CA LEU A 368 -11.24 -1.78 -13.71
C LEU A 368 -12.10 -3.00 -14.09
N GLY A 369 -11.55 -3.92 -14.88
CA GLY A 369 -12.22 -5.18 -15.20
C GLY A 369 -12.48 -6.03 -13.96
N PHE A 370 -11.50 -6.13 -13.06
CA PHE A 370 -11.59 -6.87 -11.81
C PHE A 370 -12.73 -6.36 -10.92
N VAL A 371 -12.76 -5.06 -10.61
CA VAL A 371 -13.79 -4.49 -9.72
C VAL A 371 -15.17 -4.50 -10.36
N TYR A 372 -15.28 -4.36 -11.69
CA TYR A 372 -16.58 -4.40 -12.37
C TYR A 372 -17.15 -5.83 -12.42
N GLU A 373 -16.35 -6.81 -12.85
CA GLU A 373 -16.80 -8.21 -12.91
C GLU A 373 -17.25 -8.72 -11.54
N LEU A 374 -16.44 -8.48 -10.49
CA LEU A 374 -16.80 -8.91 -9.15
C LEU A 374 -17.84 -8.00 -8.49
N GLY A 375 -17.89 -6.71 -8.83
CA GLY A 375 -18.95 -5.80 -8.39
C GLY A 375 -20.34 -6.26 -8.82
N PHE A 376 -20.43 -6.83 -10.04
CA PHE A 376 -21.68 -7.34 -10.63
C PHE A 376 -21.88 -8.86 -10.51
N ALA A 377 -20.90 -9.59 -9.97
CA ALA A 377 -21.02 -11.02 -9.73
C ALA A 377 -22.10 -11.33 -8.68
N GLN A 378 -22.89 -12.36 -8.95
CA GLN A 378 -23.85 -12.94 -8.00
C GLN A 378 -23.21 -14.15 -7.30
N GLY A 379 -23.52 -14.33 -6.01
CA GLY A 379 -23.15 -15.57 -5.31
C GLY A 379 -21.69 -15.70 -4.85
N LEU A 380 -20.96 -14.59 -4.74
CA LEU A 380 -19.63 -14.55 -4.08
C LEU A 380 -19.69 -14.95 -2.60
#